data_AF-A0A9E5N611-F1
#
_entry.id   AF-A0A9E5N611-F1
#
_cell.length_a   1.000
_cell.length_b   1.000
_cell.length_c   1.000
_cell.angle_alpha   90.00
_cell.angle_beta   90.00
_cell.angle_gamma   90.00
#
_symmetry.space_group_name_H-M   'P 1'
#
loop_
_entity.id
_entity.type
_entity.pdbx_description
1 polymer ?
#
loop_
_entity_poly.entity_id
_entity_poly.type
_entity_poly.pdbx_seq_one_letter_code
_entity_poly.pdbx_strand_id
1 'polypeptide(L)'
;MGDLIDQISNELTKMSDEQLNAVIRKVDEHGLNKQTEPLDFDKAMEVLRMMRDVIQGAVDSAFFAGLPVKVQREVLPILQSIAAGLSGIPNQSTAIATFVAHVDQLHAWVWRNRVAERTTRILRFKEKMEELTRLTAAAQQQNSELQKMIRQAGDIQTLVKKSHDAANGAAEAYQEVKNARQQAGQSAQETGDAQTQATERSTQIDALLGQAKSSRQQISTFEEDLKALYSDAQDFRERIAKTEKQAQIMITETRESAEESIKNNNDRIESLIERLESDEKRIEDALEKATGASLFDSFNTRKDQISKGKWLWAGAAMLLGIGTIALVAFLSFTCKELAPLFYFKLGLALPIAGLIWFCIAQYNRERRLEEEYAFKSNISLSLVPYKGLVEDALDTSQRASKDKYAQFLVDSVDNVFRPPADHRAEPDLSVLKGFNMEQLEKLAQIVHVVWQGKK
;
A
#
# COMPACT_ATOMS: atom_id res chain seq x y z
N MET A 1 60.99 -53.39 -133.67
CA MET A 1 60.81 -51.92 -133.71
C MET A 1 61.71 -51.22 -132.71
N GLY A 2 61.89 -51.73 -131.48
CA GLY A 2 62.88 -51.19 -130.53
C GLY A 2 64.29 -51.08 -131.11
N ASP A 3 64.79 -52.15 -131.75
CA ASP A 3 66.13 -52.20 -132.36
C ASP A 3 66.41 -51.05 -133.37
N LEU A 4 65.42 -50.60 -134.14
CA LEU A 4 65.61 -49.49 -135.09
C LEU A 4 65.65 -48.12 -134.39
N ILE A 5 64.85 -47.94 -133.34
CA ILE A 5 64.78 -46.69 -132.57
C ILE A 5 66.04 -46.52 -131.73
N ASP A 6 66.51 -47.63 -131.13
CA ASP A 6 67.76 -47.67 -130.38
C ASP A 6 68.96 -47.38 -131.30
N GLN A 7 68.96 -47.91 -132.52
CA GLN A 7 69.96 -47.58 -133.54
C GLN A 7 69.94 -46.09 -133.94
N ILE A 8 68.76 -45.52 -134.17
CA ILE A 8 68.62 -44.09 -134.49
C ILE A 8 69.12 -43.22 -133.31
N SER A 9 68.76 -43.57 -132.08
CA SER A 9 69.24 -42.89 -130.88
C SER A 9 70.77 -43.00 -130.72
N ASN A 10 71.34 -44.16 -131.02
CA ASN A 10 72.78 -44.37 -131.02
C ASN A 10 73.50 -43.54 -132.10
N GLU A 11 72.90 -43.32 -133.27
CA GLU A 11 73.47 -42.41 -134.27
C GLU A 11 73.34 -40.94 -133.89
N LEU A 12 72.23 -40.54 -133.24
CA LEU A 12 72.05 -39.16 -132.76
C LEU A 12 73.02 -38.80 -131.63
N THR A 13 73.36 -39.74 -130.75
CA THR A 13 74.36 -39.53 -129.69
C THR A 13 75.78 -39.35 -130.24
N LYS A 14 76.12 -39.96 -131.39
CA LYS A 14 77.35 -39.67 -132.15
C LYS A 14 77.39 -38.27 -132.78
N MET A 15 76.29 -37.54 -132.70
CA MET A 15 76.16 -36.14 -133.10
C MET A 15 75.85 -35.25 -131.89
N SER A 16 76.35 -35.62 -130.71
CA SER A 16 76.26 -34.79 -129.50
C SER A 16 76.88 -33.41 -129.72
N ASP A 17 76.45 -32.41 -128.95
CA ASP A 17 76.96 -31.04 -129.08
C ASP A 17 78.47 -30.96 -128.88
N GLU A 18 79.04 -31.81 -128.01
CA GLU A 18 80.48 -31.93 -127.81
C GLU A 18 81.20 -32.41 -129.08
N GLN A 19 80.68 -33.45 -129.74
CA GLN A 19 81.28 -33.99 -130.96
C GLN A 19 81.14 -33.01 -132.14
N LEU A 20 79.98 -32.37 -132.28
CA LEU A 20 79.74 -31.35 -133.31
C LEU A 20 80.68 -30.15 -133.14
N ASN A 21 80.87 -29.67 -131.90
CA ASN A 21 81.81 -28.58 -131.60
C ASN A 21 83.27 -28.98 -131.87
N ALA A 22 83.65 -30.23 -131.56
CA ALA A 22 85.00 -30.73 -131.82
C ALA A 22 85.33 -30.78 -133.33
N VAL A 23 84.34 -31.11 -134.17
CA VAL A 23 84.50 -31.11 -135.63
C VAL A 23 84.64 -29.69 -136.18
N ILE A 24 83.81 -28.74 -135.72
CA ILE A 24 83.92 -27.32 -136.10
C ILE A 24 85.33 -26.79 -135.81
N ARG A 25 85.85 -27.05 -134.60
CA ARG A 25 87.19 -26.61 -134.19
C ARG A 25 88.29 -27.18 -135.10
N LYS A 26 88.18 -28.45 -135.47
CA LYS A 26 89.15 -29.09 -136.39
C LYS A 26 89.08 -28.52 -137.80
N VAL A 27 87.89 -28.19 -138.30
CA VAL A 27 87.71 -27.54 -139.61
C VAL A 27 88.37 -26.16 -139.63
N ASP A 28 88.22 -25.39 -138.54
CA ASP A 28 88.88 -24.10 -138.35
C ASP A 28 90.40 -24.22 -138.27
N GLU A 29 90.90 -25.18 -137.47
CA GLU A 29 92.34 -25.44 -137.29
C GLU A 29 93.06 -25.83 -138.61
N HIS A 30 92.38 -26.53 -139.52
CA HIS A 30 92.95 -27.01 -140.79
C HIS A 30 92.71 -26.06 -141.97
N GLY A 31 92.04 -24.91 -141.76
CA GLY A 31 91.77 -23.92 -142.81
C GLY A 31 90.95 -24.47 -143.98
N LEU A 32 90.10 -25.46 -143.75
CA LEU A 32 89.31 -26.10 -144.79
C LEU A 32 88.25 -25.12 -145.34
N ASN A 33 87.98 -25.18 -146.64
CA ASN A 33 86.99 -24.31 -147.27
C ASN A 33 85.57 -24.65 -146.75
N LYS A 34 84.98 -23.73 -145.98
CA LYS A 34 83.63 -23.83 -145.45
C LYS A 34 82.55 -23.44 -146.46
N GLN A 35 82.92 -22.70 -147.50
CA GLN A 35 81.98 -22.25 -148.53
C GLN A 35 81.65 -23.40 -149.48
N THR A 36 80.62 -24.15 -149.11
CA THR A 36 80.01 -25.18 -149.94
C THR A 36 78.64 -24.72 -150.41
N GLU A 37 78.40 -24.67 -151.71
CA GLU A 37 77.03 -24.55 -152.23
C GLU A 37 76.35 -25.93 -152.13
N PRO A 38 75.09 -26.04 -151.68
CA PRO A 38 74.10 -24.96 -151.47
C PRO A 38 73.99 -24.41 -150.03
N LEU A 39 74.68 -24.95 -149.03
CA LEU A 39 74.59 -24.51 -147.63
C LEU A 39 75.99 -24.39 -147.00
N ASP A 40 76.25 -23.25 -146.36
CA ASP A 40 77.50 -23.02 -145.63
C ASP A 40 77.65 -24.00 -144.46
N PHE A 41 78.88 -24.48 -144.20
CA PHE A 41 79.15 -25.51 -143.21
C PHE A 41 78.64 -25.13 -141.81
N ASP A 42 78.85 -23.89 -141.37
CA ASP A 42 78.44 -23.43 -140.04
C ASP A 42 76.89 -23.43 -139.92
N LYS A 43 76.18 -23.08 -141.00
CA LYS A 43 74.71 -23.17 -141.08
C LYS A 43 74.23 -24.62 -141.11
N ALA A 44 74.93 -25.51 -141.81
CA ALA A 44 74.63 -26.94 -141.80
C ALA A 44 74.75 -27.52 -140.39
N MET A 45 75.76 -27.12 -139.62
CA MET A 45 75.92 -27.56 -138.23
C MET A 45 74.77 -27.08 -137.34
N GLU A 46 74.30 -25.85 -137.49
CA GLU A 46 73.14 -25.32 -136.77
C GLU A 46 71.85 -26.08 -137.14
N VAL A 47 71.62 -26.29 -138.44
CA VAL A 47 70.49 -27.08 -138.94
C VAL A 47 70.54 -28.51 -138.40
N LEU A 48 71.72 -29.13 -138.38
CA LEU A 48 71.89 -30.48 -137.85
C LEU A 48 71.53 -30.57 -136.36
N ARG A 49 71.96 -29.61 -135.54
CA ARG A 49 71.58 -29.56 -134.11
C ARG A 49 70.08 -29.48 -133.94
N MET A 50 69.44 -28.57 -134.68
CA MET A 50 67.99 -28.41 -134.64
C MET A 50 67.26 -29.68 -135.06
N MET A 51 67.69 -30.32 -136.16
CA MET A 51 67.07 -31.55 -136.65
C MET A 51 67.31 -32.73 -135.70
N ARG A 52 68.51 -32.83 -135.14
CA ARG A 52 68.86 -33.83 -134.11
C ARG A 52 67.93 -33.69 -132.91
N ASP A 53 67.75 -32.49 -132.38
CA ASP A 53 66.92 -32.25 -131.20
C ASP A 53 65.43 -32.55 -131.47
N VAL A 54 64.96 -32.23 -132.68
CA VAL A 54 63.59 -32.59 -133.12
C VAL A 54 63.40 -34.11 -133.20
N ILE A 55 64.38 -34.82 -133.75
CA ILE A 55 64.32 -36.28 -133.86
C ILE A 55 64.47 -36.93 -132.48
N GLN A 56 65.37 -36.43 -131.63
CA GLN A 56 65.55 -36.91 -130.27
C GLN A 56 64.28 -36.72 -129.43
N GLY A 57 63.66 -35.53 -129.48
CA GLY A 57 62.38 -35.28 -128.80
C GLY A 57 61.23 -36.15 -129.35
N ALA A 58 61.27 -36.51 -130.63
CA ALA A 58 60.34 -37.47 -131.21
C ALA A 58 60.59 -38.92 -130.74
N VAL A 59 61.84 -39.31 -130.51
CA VAL A 59 62.22 -40.60 -129.92
C VAL A 59 61.77 -40.69 -128.46
N ASP A 60 62.06 -39.65 -127.66
CA ASP A 60 61.75 -39.61 -126.22
C ASP A 60 60.24 -39.56 -125.92
N SER A 61 59.46 -38.93 -126.82
CA SER A 61 57.99 -38.89 -126.72
C SER A 61 57.30 -40.15 -127.27
N ALA A 62 58.07 -41.19 -127.63
CA ALA A 62 57.63 -42.40 -128.31
C ALA A 62 56.89 -42.17 -129.65
N PHE A 63 56.89 -40.93 -130.16
CA PHE A 63 56.29 -40.57 -131.44
C PHE A 63 56.99 -41.27 -132.60
N PHE A 64 58.31 -41.41 -132.51
CA PHE A 64 59.12 -42.06 -133.52
C PHE A 64 58.71 -43.52 -133.75
N ALA A 65 58.26 -44.23 -132.69
CA ALA A 65 57.74 -45.59 -132.78
C ALA A 65 56.42 -45.69 -133.57
N GLY A 66 55.64 -44.61 -133.59
CA GLY A 66 54.36 -44.51 -134.31
C GLY A 66 54.49 -44.10 -135.78
N LEU A 67 55.68 -43.74 -136.26
CA LEU A 67 55.90 -43.42 -137.68
C LEU A 67 55.86 -44.70 -138.54
N PRO A 68 55.45 -44.65 -139.82
CA PRO A 68 55.53 -45.80 -140.70
C PRO A 68 56.96 -46.35 -140.74
N VAL A 69 57.14 -47.67 -140.62
CA VAL A 69 58.48 -48.33 -140.58
C VAL A 69 59.35 -47.93 -141.77
N LYS A 70 58.74 -47.68 -142.94
CA LYS A 70 59.41 -47.18 -144.14
C LYS A 70 60.08 -45.81 -143.88
N VAL A 71 59.36 -44.89 -143.25
CA VAL A 71 59.84 -43.54 -142.89
C VAL A 71 60.95 -43.63 -141.85
N GLN A 72 60.80 -44.48 -140.82
CA GLN A 72 61.84 -44.71 -139.82
C GLN A 72 63.13 -45.25 -140.44
N ARG A 73 63.03 -46.17 -141.41
CA ARG A 73 64.20 -46.73 -142.13
C ARG A 73 64.85 -45.74 -143.09
N GLU A 74 64.14 -44.72 -143.54
CA GLU A 74 64.70 -43.70 -144.44
C GLU A 74 65.64 -42.74 -143.72
N VAL A 75 65.43 -42.45 -142.43
CA VAL A 75 66.29 -41.50 -141.70
C VAL A 75 67.60 -42.12 -141.24
N LEU A 76 67.59 -43.41 -140.90
CA LEU A 76 68.77 -44.10 -140.36
C LEU A 76 69.99 -44.02 -141.30
N PRO A 77 69.90 -44.33 -142.61
CA PRO A 77 71.04 -44.19 -143.51
C PRO A 77 71.47 -42.73 -143.70
N ILE A 78 70.55 -41.76 -143.57
CA ILE A 78 70.89 -40.32 -143.60
C ILE A 78 71.71 -39.97 -142.36
N LEU A 79 71.28 -40.38 -141.16
CA LEU A 79 72.00 -40.14 -139.91
C LEU A 79 73.37 -40.84 -139.90
N GLN A 80 73.44 -42.09 -140.36
CA GLN A 80 74.71 -42.82 -140.48
C GLN A 80 75.68 -42.12 -141.45
N SER A 81 75.16 -41.61 -142.57
CA SER A 81 75.97 -40.87 -143.55
C SER A 81 76.45 -39.52 -143.01
N ILE A 82 75.66 -38.86 -142.16
CA ILE A 82 76.06 -37.65 -141.44
C ILE A 82 77.14 -37.96 -140.40
N ALA A 83 76.96 -39.01 -139.58
CA ALA A 83 77.95 -39.44 -138.58
C ALA A 83 79.28 -39.86 -139.22
N ALA A 84 79.22 -40.60 -140.33
CA ALA A 84 80.40 -40.97 -141.12
C ALA A 84 81.06 -39.73 -141.75
N GLY A 85 80.26 -38.80 -142.28
CA GLY A 85 80.73 -37.50 -142.78
C GLY A 85 81.49 -36.71 -141.73
N LEU A 86 80.92 -36.55 -140.52
CA LEU A 86 81.56 -35.88 -139.37
C LEU A 86 82.93 -36.47 -139.03
N SER A 87 83.06 -37.80 -139.12
CA SER A 87 84.31 -38.50 -138.82
C SER A 87 85.35 -38.36 -139.94
N GLY A 88 84.93 -38.17 -141.19
CA GLY A 88 85.80 -38.07 -142.37
C GLY A 88 86.30 -36.65 -142.70
N ILE A 89 85.61 -35.61 -142.22
CA ILE A 89 85.94 -34.19 -142.45
C ILE A 89 87.42 -33.83 -142.16
N PRO A 90 88.07 -34.31 -141.09
CA PRO A 90 89.46 -33.94 -140.79
C PRO A 90 90.49 -34.38 -141.85
N ASN A 91 90.15 -35.35 -142.72
CA ASN A 91 91.11 -36.01 -143.59
C ASN A 91 91.00 -35.60 -145.08
N GLN A 92 89.89 -34.99 -145.52
CA GLN A 92 89.67 -34.64 -146.94
C GLN A 92 88.75 -33.42 -147.10
N SER A 93 89.14 -32.43 -147.92
CA SER A 93 88.33 -31.22 -148.18
C SER A 93 87.00 -31.50 -148.88
N THR A 94 86.88 -32.59 -149.64
CA THR A 94 85.64 -33.00 -150.33
C THR A 94 84.58 -33.55 -149.36
N ALA A 95 84.96 -33.95 -148.14
CA ALA A 95 84.05 -34.51 -147.15
C ALA A 95 83.06 -33.48 -146.56
N ILE A 96 83.43 -32.18 -146.57
CA ILE A 96 82.56 -31.10 -146.07
C ILE A 96 81.32 -30.96 -146.95
N ALA A 97 81.48 -30.91 -148.28
CA ALA A 97 80.37 -30.78 -149.22
C ALA A 97 79.40 -31.98 -149.13
N THR A 98 79.95 -33.20 -148.99
CA THR A 98 79.14 -34.42 -148.82
C THR A 98 78.40 -34.44 -147.48
N PHE A 99 79.03 -34.01 -146.39
CA PHE A 99 78.37 -33.88 -145.09
C PHE A 99 77.21 -32.88 -145.14
N VAL A 100 77.45 -31.70 -145.71
CA VAL A 100 76.43 -30.65 -145.88
C VAL A 100 75.24 -31.17 -146.69
N ALA A 101 75.48 -31.92 -147.77
CA ALA A 101 74.42 -32.52 -148.57
C ALA A 101 73.57 -33.52 -147.76
N HIS A 102 74.19 -34.34 -146.90
CA HIS A 102 73.43 -35.26 -146.04
C HIS A 102 72.64 -34.53 -144.94
N VAL A 103 73.18 -33.44 -144.39
CA VAL A 103 72.45 -32.59 -143.43
C VAL A 103 71.21 -31.98 -144.08
N ASP A 104 71.31 -31.50 -145.32
CA ASP A 104 70.15 -30.97 -146.05
C ASP A 104 69.11 -32.06 -146.34
N GLN A 105 69.56 -33.29 -146.64
CA GLN A 105 68.66 -34.45 -146.75
C GLN A 105 67.93 -34.76 -145.43
N LEU A 106 68.61 -34.66 -144.28
CA LEU A 106 68.00 -34.83 -142.97
C LEU A 106 66.97 -33.74 -142.69
N HIS A 107 67.33 -32.49 -142.97
CA HIS A 107 66.46 -31.34 -142.84
C HIS A 107 65.18 -31.52 -143.69
N ALA A 108 65.33 -31.85 -144.97
CA ALA A 108 64.21 -32.14 -145.86
C ALA A 108 63.36 -33.31 -145.34
N TRP A 109 63.98 -34.35 -144.79
CA TRP A 109 63.27 -35.49 -144.22
C TRP A 109 62.43 -35.12 -142.99
N VAL A 110 62.98 -34.36 -142.05
CA VAL A 110 62.28 -33.95 -140.81
C VAL A 110 61.04 -33.13 -141.12
N TRP A 111 61.15 -32.19 -142.07
CA TRP A 111 60.04 -31.35 -142.49
C TRP A 111 59.02 -32.10 -143.34
N ARG A 112 59.47 -32.91 -144.31
CA ARG A 112 58.58 -33.73 -145.16
C ARG A 112 57.69 -34.65 -144.33
N ASN A 113 58.24 -35.20 -143.25
CA ASN A 113 57.52 -36.12 -142.36
C ASN A 113 56.81 -35.42 -141.19
N ARG A 114 56.79 -34.07 -141.14
CA ARG A 114 56.11 -33.24 -140.12
C ARG A 114 56.43 -33.62 -138.67
N VAL A 115 57.63 -34.11 -138.43
CA VAL A 115 58.05 -34.60 -137.11
C VAL A 115 58.09 -33.46 -136.08
N ALA A 116 58.53 -32.26 -136.49
CA ALA A 116 58.62 -31.08 -135.62
C ALA A 116 57.27 -30.57 -135.06
N GLU A 117 56.21 -30.60 -135.88
CA GLU A 117 54.92 -29.98 -135.53
C GLU A 117 54.14 -30.79 -134.49
N ARG A 118 54.26 -32.12 -134.52
CA ARG A 118 53.50 -33.03 -133.64
C ARG A 118 54.13 -33.19 -132.26
N THR A 119 55.46 -33.24 -132.16
CA THR A 119 56.18 -33.32 -130.88
C THR A 119 55.85 -32.14 -129.96
N THR A 120 55.74 -30.93 -130.52
CA THR A 120 55.41 -29.70 -129.77
C THR A 120 54.00 -29.71 -129.15
N ARG A 121 53.02 -30.33 -129.83
CA ARG A 121 51.63 -30.39 -129.32
C ARG A 121 51.48 -31.35 -128.14
N ILE A 122 52.18 -32.48 -128.17
CA ILE A 122 52.16 -33.49 -127.11
C ILE A 122 52.76 -32.91 -125.82
N LEU A 123 53.86 -32.15 -125.94
CA LEU A 123 54.49 -31.48 -124.80
C LEU A 123 53.55 -30.50 -124.11
N ARG A 124 52.87 -29.62 -124.87
CA ARG A 124 51.88 -28.66 -124.32
C ARG A 124 50.68 -29.34 -123.65
N PHE A 125 50.25 -30.50 -124.16
CA PHE A 125 49.16 -31.25 -123.54
C PHE A 125 49.59 -31.84 -122.18
N LYS A 126 50.83 -32.34 -122.09
CA LYS A 126 51.42 -32.84 -120.85
C LYS A 126 51.52 -31.73 -119.79
N GLU A 127 52.00 -30.55 -120.17
CA GLU A 127 52.07 -29.37 -119.27
C GLU A 127 50.70 -28.99 -118.70
N LYS A 128 49.66 -28.93 -119.54
CA LYS A 128 48.29 -28.64 -119.08
C LYS A 128 47.72 -29.74 -118.18
N MET A 129 48.03 -31.01 -118.46
CA MET A 129 47.61 -32.12 -117.59
C MET A 129 48.29 -32.05 -116.22
N GLU A 130 49.57 -31.68 -116.16
CA GLU A 130 50.28 -31.43 -114.90
C GLU A 130 49.70 -30.22 -114.14
N GLU A 131 49.34 -29.14 -114.84
CA GLU A 131 48.68 -27.97 -114.25
C GLU A 131 47.30 -28.31 -113.68
N LEU A 132 46.46 -29.03 -114.44
CA LEU A 132 45.14 -29.51 -113.97
C LEU A 132 45.26 -30.45 -112.77
N THR A 133 46.28 -31.30 -112.75
CA THR A 133 46.55 -32.19 -111.61
C THR A 133 46.92 -31.38 -110.36
N ARG A 134 47.77 -30.36 -110.49
CA ARG A 134 48.10 -29.42 -109.40
C ARG A 134 46.89 -28.65 -108.90
N LEU A 135 46.08 -28.10 -109.80
CA LEU A 135 44.84 -27.38 -109.44
C LEU A 135 43.85 -28.27 -108.71
N THR A 136 43.69 -29.51 -109.15
CA THR A 136 42.80 -30.48 -108.50
C THR A 136 43.29 -30.83 -107.09
N ALA A 137 44.60 -31.03 -106.91
CA ALA A 137 45.20 -31.27 -105.59
C ALA A 137 45.01 -30.06 -104.66
N ALA A 138 45.21 -28.83 -105.16
CA ALA A 138 44.98 -27.61 -104.40
C ALA A 138 43.50 -27.45 -103.99
N ALA A 139 42.56 -27.74 -104.90
CA ALA A 139 41.13 -27.71 -104.62
C ALA A 139 40.72 -28.75 -103.56
N GLN A 140 41.27 -29.97 -103.63
CA GLN A 140 41.05 -30.99 -102.61
C GLN A 140 41.59 -30.56 -101.25
N GLN A 141 42.79 -29.96 -101.21
CA GLN A 141 43.37 -29.44 -99.98
C GLN A 141 42.50 -28.33 -99.38
N GLN A 142 42.08 -27.34 -100.18
CA GLN A 142 41.17 -26.29 -99.71
C GLN A 142 39.84 -26.85 -99.20
N ASN A 143 39.27 -27.85 -99.86
CA ASN A 143 38.02 -28.48 -99.41
C ASN A 143 38.21 -29.19 -98.05
N SER A 144 39.37 -29.81 -97.82
CA SER A 144 39.70 -30.41 -96.52
C SER A 144 39.82 -29.37 -95.40
N GLU A 145 40.41 -28.20 -95.69
CA GLU A 145 40.50 -27.09 -94.73
C GLU A 145 39.12 -26.46 -94.47
N LEU A 146 38.28 -26.32 -95.51
CA LEU A 146 36.91 -25.83 -95.35
C LEU A 146 36.09 -26.74 -94.45
N GLN A 147 36.22 -28.06 -94.62
CA GLN A 147 35.57 -29.05 -93.75
C GLN A 147 36.04 -28.94 -92.29
N LYS A 148 37.33 -28.68 -92.06
CA LYS A 148 37.84 -28.41 -90.69
C LYS A 148 37.22 -27.13 -90.12
N MET A 149 37.17 -26.05 -90.90
CA MET A 149 36.56 -24.79 -90.46
C MET A 149 35.06 -24.95 -90.15
N ILE A 150 34.32 -25.72 -90.94
CA ILE A 150 32.91 -26.02 -90.67
C ILE A 150 32.74 -26.76 -89.34
N ARG A 151 33.60 -27.74 -89.04
CA ARG A 151 33.57 -28.44 -87.74
C ARG A 151 33.85 -27.49 -86.59
N GLN A 152 34.90 -26.68 -86.71
CA GLN A 152 35.25 -25.67 -85.69
C GLN A 152 34.11 -24.66 -85.47
N ALA A 153 33.44 -24.21 -86.52
CA ALA A 153 32.29 -23.33 -86.40
C ALA A 153 31.13 -23.99 -85.62
N GLY A 154 30.87 -25.28 -85.85
CA GLY A 154 29.87 -26.05 -85.09
C GLY A 154 30.23 -26.19 -83.61
N ASP A 155 31.51 -26.43 -83.30
CA ASP A 155 31.99 -26.49 -81.92
C ASP A 155 31.86 -25.14 -81.21
N ILE A 156 32.21 -24.04 -81.90
CA ILE A 156 32.04 -22.66 -81.38
C ILE A 156 30.57 -22.37 -81.11
N GLN A 157 29.67 -22.71 -82.03
CA GLN A 157 28.24 -22.50 -81.84
C GLN A 157 27.70 -23.25 -80.61
N THR A 158 28.18 -24.48 -80.39
CA THR A 158 27.85 -25.28 -79.20
C THR A 158 28.40 -24.63 -77.93
N LEU A 159 29.63 -24.11 -77.97
CA LEU A 159 30.27 -23.42 -76.85
C LEU A 159 29.52 -22.13 -76.49
N VAL A 160 29.11 -21.35 -77.49
CA VAL A 160 28.31 -20.13 -77.32
C VAL A 160 26.97 -20.46 -76.66
N LYS A 161 26.29 -21.52 -77.09
CA LYS A 161 25.04 -21.95 -76.47
C LYS A 161 25.23 -22.31 -75.00
N LYS A 162 26.23 -23.14 -74.68
CA LYS A 162 26.57 -23.50 -73.29
C LYS A 162 26.93 -22.28 -72.45
N SER A 163 27.68 -21.33 -73.01
CA SER A 163 28.04 -20.07 -72.34
C SER A 163 26.81 -19.19 -72.08
N HIS A 164 25.86 -19.16 -73.00
CA HIS A 164 24.62 -18.41 -72.85
C HIS A 164 23.72 -19.03 -71.77
N ASP A 165 23.54 -20.36 -71.81
CA ASP A 165 22.77 -21.09 -70.79
C ASP A 165 23.39 -20.91 -69.39
N ALA A 166 24.73 -20.96 -69.28
CA ALA A 166 25.44 -20.70 -68.03
C ALA A 166 25.27 -19.25 -67.54
N ALA A 167 25.27 -18.26 -68.44
CA ALA A 167 25.05 -16.87 -68.08
C ALA A 167 23.62 -16.63 -67.57
N ASN A 168 22.62 -17.27 -68.20
CA ASN A 168 21.24 -17.19 -67.75
C ASN A 168 21.07 -17.86 -66.36
N GLY A 169 21.65 -19.06 -66.17
CA GLY A 169 21.64 -19.72 -64.87
C GLY A 169 22.34 -18.90 -63.77
N ALA A 170 23.44 -18.21 -64.09
CA ALA A 170 24.10 -17.31 -63.15
C ALA A 170 23.25 -16.07 -62.80
N ALA A 171 22.50 -15.52 -63.76
CA ALA A 171 21.60 -14.41 -63.52
C ALA A 171 20.42 -14.80 -62.62
N GLU A 172 19.86 -15.99 -62.81
CA GLU A 172 18.81 -16.55 -61.94
C GLU A 172 19.33 -16.77 -60.52
N ALA A 173 20.47 -17.44 -60.37
CA ALA A 173 21.11 -17.67 -59.07
C ALA A 173 21.40 -16.35 -58.33
N TYR A 174 21.81 -15.30 -59.05
CA TYR A 174 22.03 -13.97 -58.46
C TYR A 174 20.74 -13.37 -57.89
N GLN A 175 19.60 -13.50 -58.58
CA GLN A 175 18.32 -13.00 -58.06
C GLN A 175 17.86 -13.79 -56.84
N GLU A 176 18.03 -15.11 -56.83
CA GLU A 176 17.72 -15.94 -55.67
C GLU A 176 18.56 -15.53 -54.44
N VAL A 177 19.87 -15.36 -54.62
CA VAL A 177 20.78 -14.93 -53.55
C VAL A 177 20.42 -13.52 -53.06
N LYS A 178 20.05 -12.60 -53.96
CA LYS A 178 19.61 -11.26 -53.60
C LYS A 178 18.35 -11.30 -52.74
N ASN A 179 17.35 -12.10 -53.13
CA ASN A 179 16.10 -12.27 -52.39
C ASN A 179 16.34 -12.93 -51.03
N ALA A 180 17.15 -13.99 -50.98
CA ALA A 180 17.52 -14.66 -49.74
C ALA A 180 18.24 -13.72 -48.76
N ARG A 181 19.13 -12.86 -49.27
CA ARG A 181 19.80 -11.84 -48.45
C ARG A 181 18.82 -10.81 -47.89
N GLN A 182 17.83 -10.37 -48.68
CA GLN A 182 16.81 -9.44 -48.23
C GLN A 182 15.95 -10.05 -47.12
N GLN A 183 15.52 -11.31 -47.28
CA GLN A 183 14.77 -12.05 -46.26
C GLN A 183 15.61 -12.25 -44.99
N ALA A 184 16.88 -12.64 -45.13
CA ALA A 184 17.78 -12.77 -43.98
C ALA A 184 17.96 -11.43 -43.22
N GLY A 185 17.98 -10.31 -43.93
CA GLY A 185 18.01 -8.97 -43.32
C GLY A 185 16.74 -8.66 -42.51
N GLN A 186 15.57 -8.99 -43.05
CA GLN A 186 14.29 -8.83 -42.33
C GLN A 186 14.22 -9.72 -41.09
N SER A 187 14.57 -11.01 -41.21
CA SER A 187 14.58 -11.93 -40.07
C SER A 187 15.58 -11.52 -38.99
N ALA A 188 16.74 -10.97 -39.37
CA ALA A 188 17.72 -10.44 -38.40
C ALA A 188 17.16 -9.23 -37.62
N GLN A 189 16.41 -8.36 -38.28
CA GLN A 189 15.76 -7.22 -37.64
C GLN A 189 14.66 -7.67 -36.67
N GLU A 190 13.77 -8.57 -37.11
CA GLU A 190 12.73 -9.16 -36.25
C GLU A 190 13.33 -9.87 -35.02
N THR A 191 14.47 -10.55 -35.18
CA THR A 191 15.19 -11.19 -34.08
C THR A 191 15.75 -10.15 -33.10
N GLY A 192 16.29 -9.04 -33.60
CA GLY A 192 16.77 -7.93 -32.75
C GLY A 192 15.65 -7.27 -31.94
N ASP A 193 14.49 -7.05 -32.59
CA ASP A 193 13.30 -6.50 -31.92
C ASP A 193 12.78 -7.48 -30.85
N ALA A 194 12.71 -8.78 -31.16
CA ALA A 194 12.30 -9.81 -30.21
C ALA A 194 13.26 -9.91 -29.01
N GLN A 195 14.57 -9.77 -29.24
CA GLN A 195 15.58 -9.77 -28.18
C GLN A 195 15.45 -8.54 -27.27
N THR A 196 15.15 -7.38 -27.85
CA THR A 196 14.90 -6.14 -27.08
C THR A 196 13.66 -6.31 -26.19
N GLN A 197 12.55 -6.80 -26.76
CA GLN A 197 11.33 -7.07 -25.99
C GLN A 197 11.54 -8.13 -24.90
N ALA A 198 12.35 -9.17 -25.16
CA ALA A 198 12.68 -10.18 -24.15
C ALA A 198 13.46 -9.58 -22.97
N THR A 199 14.39 -8.65 -23.26
CA THR A 199 15.19 -7.95 -22.24
C THR A 199 14.32 -7.03 -21.38
N GLU A 200 13.40 -6.28 -22.00
CA GLU A 200 12.43 -5.44 -21.30
C GLU A 200 11.52 -6.27 -20.38
N ARG A 201 10.99 -7.40 -20.89
CA ARG A 201 10.17 -8.32 -20.09
C ARG A 201 10.94 -8.92 -18.92
N SER A 202 12.21 -9.28 -19.12
CA SER A 202 13.07 -9.78 -18.04
C SER A 202 13.21 -8.74 -16.92
N THR A 203 13.42 -7.48 -17.28
CA THR A 203 13.53 -6.38 -16.31
C THR A 203 12.22 -6.17 -15.54
N GLN A 204 11.07 -6.28 -16.21
CA GLN A 204 9.75 -6.22 -15.56
C GLN A 204 9.51 -7.39 -14.61
N ILE A 205 9.95 -8.61 -14.97
CA ILE A 205 9.86 -9.79 -14.11
C ILE A 205 10.69 -9.59 -12.84
N ASP A 206 11.91 -9.07 -12.94
CA ASP A 206 12.76 -8.80 -11.78
C ASP A 206 12.14 -7.75 -10.85
N ALA A 207 11.52 -6.72 -11.41
CA ALA A 207 10.79 -5.71 -10.64
C ALA A 207 9.59 -6.31 -9.89
N LEU A 208 8.78 -7.15 -10.56
CA LEU A 208 7.66 -7.85 -9.94
C LEU A 208 8.11 -8.83 -8.86
N LEU A 209 9.23 -9.53 -9.06
CA LEU A 209 9.82 -10.41 -8.06
C LEU A 209 10.26 -9.62 -6.81
N GLY A 210 10.85 -8.44 -7.00
CA GLY A 210 11.18 -7.52 -5.92
C GLY A 210 9.95 -7.09 -5.12
N GLN A 211 8.88 -6.69 -5.80
CA GLN A 211 7.61 -6.32 -5.17
C GLN A 211 6.99 -7.49 -4.40
N ALA A 212 6.95 -8.70 -4.99
CA ALA A 212 6.41 -9.89 -4.34
C ALA A 212 7.18 -10.25 -3.06
N LYS A 213 8.52 -10.10 -3.05
CA LYS A 213 9.35 -10.28 -1.85
C LYS A 213 9.02 -9.25 -0.77
N SER A 214 8.88 -7.97 -1.14
CA SER A 214 8.51 -6.91 -0.21
C SER A 214 7.12 -7.16 0.41
N SER A 215 6.12 -7.50 -0.41
CA SER A 215 4.78 -7.84 0.07
C SER A 215 4.79 -9.05 1.00
N ARG A 216 5.59 -10.08 0.69
CA ARG A 216 5.75 -11.23 1.59
C ARG A 216 6.33 -10.83 2.95
N GLN A 217 7.31 -9.92 2.97
CA GLN A 217 7.87 -9.41 4.22
C GLN A 217 6.84 -8.61 5.03
N GLN A 218 6.04 -7.77 4.36
CA GLN A 218 4.94 -7.03 4.99
C GLN A 218 3.85 -7.96 5.56
N ILE A 219 3.52 -9.06 4.87
CA ILE A 219 2.58 -10.06 5.37
C ILE A 219 3.15 -10.72 6.64
N SER A 220 4.43 -11.07 6.65
CA SER A 220 5.09 -11.64 7.83
C SER A 220 5.04 -10.71 9.04
N THR A 221 5.29 -9.42 8.86
CA THR A 221 5.17 -8.44 9.96
C THR A 221 3.73 -8.29 10.42
N PHE A 222 2.76 -8.30 9.50
CA PHE A 222 1.34 -8.23 9.84
C PHE A 222 0.87 -9.47 10.62
N GLU A 223 1.41 -10.66 10.30
CA GLU A 223 1.15 -11.89 11.07
C GLU A 223 1.69 -11.80 12.50
N GLU A 224 2.84 -11.17 12.70
CA GLU A 224 3.40 -10.93 14.04
C GLU A 224 2.55 -9.93 14.84
N ASP A 225 2.14 -8.82 14.21
CA ASP A 225 1.25 -7.82 14.81
C ASP A 225 -0.11 -8.42 15.18
N LEU A 226 -0.68 -9.28 14.33
CA LEU A 226 -1.92 -9.99 14.61
C LEU A 226 -1.81 -10.92 15.82
N LYS A 227 -0.68 -11.63 15.96
CA LYS A 227 -0.43 -12.48 17.14
C LYS A 227 -0.32 -11.64 18.41
N ALA A 228 0.36 -10.50 18.35
CA ALA A 228 0.46 -9.58 19.48
C ALA A 228 -0.93 -9.05 19.88
N LEU A 229 -1.72 -8.57 18.91
CA LEU A 229 -3.07 -8.08 19.16
C LEU A 229 -3.99 -9.16 19.75
N TYR A 230 -3.86 -10.41 19.29
CA TYR A 230 -4.61 -11.53 19.84
C TYR A 230 -4.24 -11.80 21.30
N SER A 231 -2.94 -11.76 21.63
CA SER A 231 -2.46 -11.88 23.01
C SER A 231 -3.01 -10.75 23.89
N ASP A 232 -2.93 -9.51 23.42
CA ASP A 232 -3.46 -8.34 24.15
C ASP A 232 -4.97 -8.46 24.38
N ALA A 233 -5.72 -8.93 23.38
CA ALA A 233 -7.17 -9.14 23.50
C ALA A 233 -7.50 -10.22 24.55
N GLN A 234 -6.69 -11.28 24.65
CA GLN A 234 -6.83 -12.29 25.68
C GLN A 234 -6.54 -11.71 27.07
N ASP A 235 -5.47 -10.93 27.23
CA ASP A 235 -5.13 -10.26 28.49
C ASP A 235 -6.21 -9.27 28.93
N PHE A 236 -6.76 -8.49 27.99
CA PHE A 236 -7.89 -7.60 28.28
C PHE A 236 -9.12 -8.37 28.75
N ARG A 237 -9.43 -9.51 28.11
CA ARG A 237 -10.55 -10.36 28.52
C ARG A 237 -10.36 -10.89 29.95
N GLU A 238 -9.16 -11.34 30.30
CA GLU A 238 -8.85 -11.81 31.66
C GLU A 238 -8.96 -10.68 32.70
N ARG A 239 -8.47 -9.47 32.36
CA ARG A 239 -8.60 -8.29 33.22
C ARG A 239 -10.06 -7.88 33.44
N ILE A 240 -10.89 -7.94 32.40
CA ILE A 240 -12.33 -7.65 32.51
C ILE A 240 -12.99 -8.66 33.46
N ALA A 241 -12.76 -9.96 33.25
CA ALA A 241 -13.33 -11.00 34.12
C ALA A 241 -12.90 -10.85 35.59
N LYS A 242 -11.63 -10.49 35.83
CA LYS A 242 -11.13 -10.20 37.19
C LYS A 242 -11.81 -8.97 37.81
N THR A 243 -11.98 -7.91 37.03
CA THR A 243 -12.61 -6.66 37.47
C THR A 243 -14.09 -6.88 37.79
N GLU A 244 -14.81 -7.63 36.94
CA GLU A 244 -16.20 -8.03 37.16
C GLU A 244 -16.35 -8.80 38.47
N LYS A 245 -15.48 -9.79 38.72
CA LYS A 245 -15.48 -10.53 39.98
C LYS A 245 -15.21 -9.63 41.20
N GLN A 246 -14.25 -8.70 41.10
CA GLN A 246 -13.95 -7.75 42.17
C GLN A 246 -15.10 -6.79 42.45
N ALA A 247 -15.74 -6.27 41.40
CA ALA A 247 -16.91 -5.41 41.52
C ALA A 247 -18.06 -6.16 42.21
N GLN A 248 -18.30 -7.42 41.85
CA GLN A 248 -19.33 -8.24 42.48
C GLN A 248 -19.05 -8.47 43.97
N ILE A 249 -17.81 -8.76 44.34
CA ILE A 249 -17.39 -8.88 45.76
C ILE A 249 -17.64 -7.56 46.50
N MET A 250 -17.19 -6.43 45.95
CA MET A 250 -17.36 -5.11 46.57
C MET A 250 -18.85 -4.73 46.74
N ILE A 251 -19.70 -5.06 45.76
CA ILE A 251 -21.15 -4.84 45.85
C ILE A 251 -21.73 -5.67 47.00
N THR A 252 -21.36 -6.95 47.11
CA THR A 252 -21.82 -7.82 48.19
C THR A 252 -21.34 -7.32 49.55
N GLU A 253 -20.05 -7.02 49.71
CA GLU A 253 -19.48 -6.52 50.97
C GLU A 253 -20.10 -5.17 51.39
N THR A 254 -20.28 -4.24 50.44
CA THR A 254 -20.93 -2.95 50.70
C THR A 254 -22.38 -3.14 51.14
N ARG A 255 -23.09 -4.07 50.50
CA ARG A 255 -24.48 -4.40 50.86
C ARG A 255 -24.56 -4.98 52.27
N GLU A 256 -23.71 -5.97 52.58
CA GLU A 256 -23.67 -6.59 53.91
C GLU A 256 -23.33 -5.56 55.00
N SER A 257 -22.32 -4.71 54.76
CA SER A 257 -21.94 -3.66 55.69
C SER A 257 -23.02 -2.60 55.88
N ALA A 258 -23.74 -2.24 54.82
CA ALA A 258 -24.88 -1.32 54.90
C ALA A 258 -26.05 -1.94 55.68
N GLU A 259 -26.40 -3.20 55.41
CA GLU A 259 -27.45 -3.94 56.13
C GLU A 259 -27.10 -4.06 57.63
N GLU A 260 -25.85 -4.38 57.98
CA GLU A 260 -25.37 -4.43 59.36
C GLU A 260 -25.42 -3.04 60.04
N SER A 261 -24.98 -1.98 59.34
CA SER A 261 -25.01 -0.61 59.86
C SER A 261 -26.43 -0.11 60.09
N ILE A 262 -27.36 -0.41 59.18
CA ILE A 262 -28.78 -0.08 59.31
C ILE A 262 -29.36 -0.82 60.52
N LYS A 263 -29.08 -2.12 60.66
CA LYS A 263 -29.54 -2.91 61.81
C LYS A 263 -29.03 -2.33 63.14
N ASN A 264 -27.72 -2.10 63.26
CA ASN A 264 -27.13 -1.53 64.47
C ASN A 264 -27.70 -0.14 64.79
N ASN A 265 -27.86 0.72 63.79
CA ASN A 265 -28.48 2.03 64.00
C ASN A 265 -29.94 1.93 64.45
N ASN A 266 -30.72 1.00 63.90
CA ASN A 266 -32.09 0.75 64.34
C ASN A 266 -32.13 0.26 65.80
N ASP A 267 -31.30 -0.73 66.16
CA ASP A 267 -31.19 -1.23 67.54
C ASP A 267 -30.80 -0.10 68.51
N ARG A 268 -29.90 0.80 68.10
CA ARG A 268 -29.52 1.98 68.88
C ARG A 268 -30.67 2.98 69.02
N ILE A 269 -31.40 3.26 67.95
CA ILE A 269 -32.57 4.16 67.97
C ILE A 269 -33.62 3.61 68.93
N GLU A 270 -33.93 2.32 68.85
CA GLU A 270 -34.89 1.65 69.74
C GLU A 270 -34.45 1.78 71.20
N SER A 271 -33.17 1.49 71.51
CA SER A 271 -32.64 1.64 72.86
C SER A 271 -32.65 3.09 73.38
N LEU A 272 -32.53 4.08 72.49
CA LEU A 272 -32.62 5.50 72.84
C LEU A 272 -34.06 5.91 73.13
N ILE A 273 -35.02 5.41 72.35
CA ILE A 273 -36.46 5.62 72.60
C ILE A 273 -36.83 5.06 73.97
N GLU A 274 -36.46 3.82 74.28
CA GLU A 274 -36.73 3.19 75.58
C GLU A 274 -36.14 4.00 76.75
N ARG A 275 -34.90 4.51 76.59
CA ARG A 275 -34.26 5.36 77.61
C ARG A 275 -34.98 6.69 77.77
N LEU A 276 -35.37 7.34 76.67
CA LEU A 276 -36.09 8.61 76.72
C LEU A 276 -37.45 8.45 77.41
N GLU A 277 -38.21 7.40 77.08
CA GLU A 277 -39.48 7.10 77.76
C GLU A 277 -39.28 6.81 79.26
N SER A 278 -38.21 6.11 79.62
CA SER A 278 -37.88 5.85 81.03
C SER A 278 -37.49 7.13 81.77
N ASP A 279 -36.69 8.00 81.16
CA ASP A 279 -36.28 9.26 81.77
C ASP A 279 -37.45 10.25 81.86
N GLU A 280 -38.36 10.28 80.87
CA GLU A 280 -39.60 11.06 80.93
C GLU A 280 -40.45 10.68 82.15
N LYS A 281 -40.70 9.38 82.36
CA LYS A 281 -41.42 8.88 83.55
C LYS A 281 -40.72 9.25 84.86
N ARG A 282 -39.39 9.20 84.90
CA ARG A 282 -38.61 9.58 86.09
C ARG A 282 -38.70 11.08 86.37
N ILE A 283 -38.67 11.91 85.33
CA ILE A 283 -38.84 13.36 85.46
C ILE A 283 -40.25 13.68 85.96
N GLU A 284 -41.28 13.01 85.43
CA GLU A 284 -42.67 13.18 85.86
C GLU A 284 -42.87 12.82 87.35
N ASP A 285 -42.41 11.64 87.77
CA ASP A 285 -42.46 11.19 89.18
C ASP A 285 -41.65 12.10 90.12
N ALA A 286 -40.49 12.60 89.67
CA ALA A 286 -39.69 13.54 90.45
C ALA A 286 -40.36 14.91 90.60
N LEU A 287 -40.99 15.42 89.53
CA LEU A 287 -41.76 16.68 89.57
C LEU A 287 -42.98 16.55 90.46
N GLU A 288 -43.71 15.44 90.40
CA GLU A 288 -44.87 15.16 91.26
C GLU A 288 -44.48 15.14 92.74
N LYS A 289 -43.42 14.39 93.09
CA LYS A 289 -42.92 14.30 94.48
C LYS A 289 -42.38 15.62 95.00
N ALA A 290 -41.61 16.36 94.21
CA ALA A 290 -41.00 17.61 94.64
C ALA A 290 -42.04 18.75 94.83
N THR A 291 -43.02 18.85 93.94
CA THR A 291 -44.04 19.91 94.01
C THR A 291 -45.06 19.68 95.11
N GLY A 292 -45.57 18.44 95.28
CA GLY A 292 -46.52 18.11 96.33
C GLY A 292 -45.94 18.21 97.75
N ALA A 293 -44.75 17.65 97.97
CA ALA A 293 -44.14 17.61 99.30
C ALA A 293 -43.64 18.98 99.77
N SER A 294 -43.03 19.79 98.89
CA SER A 294 -42.48 21.10 99.26
C SER A 294 -43.56 22.14 99.59
N LEU A 295 -44.70 22.13 98.87
CA LEU A 295 -45.83 23.01 99.14
C LEU A 295 -46.48 22.66 100.50
N PHE A 296 -46.70 21.37 100.76
CA PHE A 296 -47.24 20.89 102.03
C PHE A 296 -46.34 21.28 103.21
N ASP A 297 -45.05 21.02 103.11
CA ASP A 297 -44.09 21.29 104.18
C ASP A 297 -43.98 22.79 104.49
N SER A 298 -43.99 23.63 103.44
CA SER A 298 -43.97 25.09 103.57
C SER A 298 -45.22 25.63 104.29
N PHE A 299 -46.42 25.13 103.94
CA PHE A 299 -47.66 25.56 104.61
C PHE A 299 -47.79 25.01 106.03
N ASN A 300 -47.38 23.77 106.27
CA ASN A 300 -47.43 23.15 107.58
C ASN A 300 -46.44 23.81 108.56
N THR A 301 -45.23 24.15 108.11
CA THR A 301 -44.25 24.90 108.90
C THR A 301 -44.78 26.28 109.30
N ARG A 302 -45.40 27.01 108.36
CA ARG A 302 -46.05 28.30 108.63
C ARG A 302 -47.20 28.18 109.63
N LYS A 303 -48.04 27.15 109.52
CA LYS A 303 -49.11 26.86 110.48
C LYS A 303 -48.56 26.64 111.88
N ASP A 304 -47.51 25.84 112.02
CA ASP A 304 -46.93 25.52 113.34
C ASP A 304 -46.32 26.76 114.03
N GLN A 305 -45.67 27.64 113.27
CA GLN A 305 -45.18 28.92 113.79
C GLN A 305 -46.31 29.82 114.30
N ILE A 306 -47.43 29.88 113.59
CA ILE A 306 -48.61 30.69 113.98
C ILE A 306 -49.32 30.09 115.19
N SER A 307 -49.41 28.75 115.27
CA SER A 307 -50.01 28.05 116.43
C SER A 307 -49.26 28.35 117.73
N LYS A 308 -47.92 28.43 117.66
CA LYS A 308 -47.07 28.85 118.78
C LYS A 308 -47.34 30.30 119.20
N GLY A 309 -47.51 31.21 118.25
CA GLY A 309 -47.93 32.59 118.52
C GLY A 309 -49.25 32.65 119.30
N LYS A 310 -50.24 31.86 118.87
CA LYS A 310 -51.58 31.87 119.48
C LYS A 310 -51.51 31.56 120.98
N TRP A 311 -50.71 30.56 121.34
CA TRP A 311 -50.47 30.19 122.72
C TRP A 311 -49.74 31.27 123.52
N LEU A 312 -48.82 32.02 122.91
CA LEU A 312 -48.18 33.16 123.55
C LEU A 312 -49.19 34.27 123.90
N TRP A 313 -50.10 34.63 122.98
CA TRP A 313 -51.12 35.66 123.26
C TRP A 313 -52.18 35.19 124.25
N ALA A 314 -52.57 33.91 124.20
CA ALA A 314 -53.47 33.32 125.20
C ALA A 314 -52.85 33.36 126.61
N GLY A 315 -51.57 32.98 126.71
CA GLY A 315 -50.81 33.05 127.96
C GLY A 315 -50.68 34.48 128.48
N ALA A 316 -50.35 35.44 127.60
CA ALA A 316 -50.26 36.85 127.95
C ALA A 316 -51.60 37.41 128.46
N ALA A 317 -52.71 37.11 127.78
CA ALA A 317 -54.05 37.53 128.21
C ALA A 317 -54.42 36.93 129.58
N MET A 318 -54.13 35.64 129.80
CA MET A 318 -54.40 34.97 131.07
C MET A 318 -53.56 35.56 132.20
N LEU A 319 -52.28 35.82 131.97
CA LEU A 319 -51.37 36.39 132.97
C LEU A 319 -51.77 37.82 133.34
N LEU A 320 -52.16 38.65 132.36
CA LEU A 320 -52.72 39.98 132.61
C LEU A 320 -54.05 39.91 133.39
N GLY A 321 -54.92 38.96 133.04
CA GLY A 321 -56.17 38.70 133.77
C GLY A 321 -55.93 38.34 135.24
N ILE A 322 -55.06 37.37 135.51
CA ILE A 322 -54.71 36.99 136.88
C ILE A 322 -54.03 38.16 137.61
N GLY A 323 -53.14 38.89 136.94
CA GLY A 323 -52.46 40.06 137.48
C GLY A 323 -53.43 41.17 137.91
N THR A 324 -54.47 41.44 137.11
CA THR A 324 -55.50 42.41 137.51
C THR A 324 -56.28 41.98 138.74
N ILE A 325 -56.69 40.70 138.82
CA ILE A 325 -57.42 40.18 139.98
C ILE A 325 -56.55 40.24 141.24
N ALA A 326 -55.29 39.82 141.15
CA ALA A 326 -54.34 39.85 142.26
C ALA A 326 -54.07 41.29 142.75
N LEU A 327 -53.90 42.24 141.83
CA LEU A 327 -53.70 43.65 142.15
C LEU A 327 -54.95 44.24 142.84
N VAL A 328 -56.15 43.94 142.35
CA VAL A 328 -57.40 44.38 142.97
C VAL A 328 -57.55 43.80 144.38
N ALA A 329 -57.22 42.53 144.59
CA ALA A 329 -57.25 41.90 145.90
C ALA A 329 -56.23 42.55 146.87
N PHE A 330 -54.99 42.77 146.43
CA PHE A 330 -53.93 43.40 147.22
C PHE A 330 -54.27 44.83 147.65
N LEU A 331 -54.78 45.65 146.71
CA LEU A 331 -55.21 47.01 147.00
C LEU A 331 -56.42 47.06 147.93
N SER A 332 -57.28 46.04 147.91
CA SER A 332 -58.46 45.97 148.79
C SER A 332 -58.09 45.59 150.23
N PHE A 333 -56.98 44.89 150.44
CA PHE A 333 -56.51 44.53 151.78
C PHE A 333 -55.76 45.67 152.48
N THR A 334 -55.11 46.55 151.72
CA THR A 334 -54.13 47.51 152.26
C THR A 334 -54.73 48.87 152.65
N CYS A 335 -55.86 49.28 152.06
CA CYS A 335 -56.41 50.64 152.24
C CYS A 335 -57.89 50.64 152.67
N LYS A 336 -58.19 51.26 153.83
CA LYS A 336 -59.55 51.36 154.40
C LYS A 336 -60.32 52.66 154.06
N GLU A 337 -59.70 53.62 153.36
CA GLU A 337 -60.39 54.83 152.89
C GLU A 337 -60.82 54.73 151.42
N LEU A 338 -62.11 54.91 151.15
CA LEU A 338 -62.74 54.54 149.88
C LEU A 338 -62.63 55.58 148.76
N ALA A 339 -62.50 56.88 149.06
CA ALA A 339 -62.75 57.92 148.06
C ALA A 339 -61.59 58.17 147.05
N PRO A 340 -60.33 58.45 147.48
CA PRO A 340 -59.25 58.69 146.52
C PRO A 340 -58.75 57.41 145.83
N LEU A 341 -59.01 56.24 146.42
CA LEU A 341 -58.57 54.95 145.92
C LEU A 341 -59.36 54.47 144.68
N PHE A 342 -60.63 54.89 144.53
CA PHE A 342 -61.49 54.46 143.43
C PHE A 342 -61.01 55.03 142.08
N TYR A 343 -60.66 56.31 142.04
CA TYR A 343 -60.18 56.96 140.81
C TYR A 343 -58.82 56.40 140.35
N PHE A 344 -57.94 56.05 141.29
CA PHE A 344 -56.67 55.39 140.97
C PHE A 344 -56.88 53.97 140.45
N LYS A 345 -57.81 53.20 141.03
CA LYS A 345 -58.21 51.87 140.54
C LYS A 345 -58.77 51.95 139.11
N LEU A 346 -59.61 52.92 138.82
CA LEU A 346 -60.20 53.11 137.48
C LEU A 346 -59.14 53.52 136.44
N GLY A 347 -58.24 54.43 136.82
CA GLY A 347 -57.15 54.90 135.95
C GLY A 347 -56.15 53.80 135.57
N LEU A 348 -55.92 52.82 136.46
CA LEU A 348 -55.05 51.67 136.17
C LEU A 348 -55.80 50.53 135.46
N ALA A 349 -57.09 50.34 135.72
CA ALA A 349 -57.89 49.27 135.12
C ALA A 349 -58.15 49.48 133.63
N LEU A 350 -58.34 50.72 133.18
CA LEU A 350 -58.57 51.06 131.76
C LEU A 350 -57.44 50.62 130.83
N PRO A 351 -56.15 50.96 131.07
CA PRO A 351 -55.07 50.51 130.19
C PRO A 351 -54.89 48.99 130.23
N ILE A 352 -55.10 48.33 131.37
CA ILE A 352 -54.96 46.87 131.44
C ILE A 352 -56.12 46.16 130.73
N ALA A 353 -57.35 46.67 130.84
CA ALA A 353 -58.49 46.17 130.08
C ALA A 353 -58.27 46.33 128.57
N GLY A 354 -57.68 47.45 128.14
CA GLY A 354 -57.27 47.67 126.75
C GLY A 354 -56.21 46.67 126.29
N LEU A 355 -55.21 46.35 127.12
CA LEU A 355 -54.19 45.34 126.81
C LEU A 355 -54.78 43.92 126.72
N ILE A 356 -55.72 43.56 127.60
CA ILE A 356 -56.42 42.27 127.54
C ILE A 356 -57.24 42.17 126.26
N TRP A 357 -58.00 43.20 125.91
CA TRP A 357 -58.74 43.27 124.65
C TRP A 357 -57.81 43.12 123.43
N PHE A 358 -56.68 43.82 123.44
CA PHE A 358 -55.68 43.70 122.38
C PHE A 358 -55.12 42.28 122.26
N CYS A 359 -54.80 41.62 123.37
CA CYS A 359 -54.31 40.23 123.36
C CYS A 359 -55.38 39.26 122.84
N ILE A 360 -56.66 39.45 123.19
CA ILE A 360 -57.77 38.64 122.65
C ILE A 360 -57.94 38.87 121.14
N ALA A 361 -57.83 40.12 120.69
CA ALA A 361 -57.90 40.44 119.26
C ALA A 361 -56.76 39.80 118.47
N GLN A 362 -55.53 39.83 119.00
CA GLN A 362 -54.38 39.16 118.37
C GLN A 362 -54.52 37.63 118.40
N TYR A 363 -54.99 37.04 119.50
CA TYR A 363 -55.28 35.61 119.60
C TYR A 363 -56.27 35.16 118.51
N ASN A 364 -57.35 35.91 118.31
CA ASN A 364 -58.35 35.59 117.29
C ASN A 364 -57.78 35.73 115.87
N ARG A 365 -56.93 36.74 115.63
CA ARG A 365 -56.25 36.92 114.35
C ARG A 365 -55.32 35.75 114.05
N GLU A 366 -54.51 35.33 115.01
CA GLU A 366 -53.58 34.21 114.82
C GLU A 366 -54.29 32.87 114.69
N ARG A 367 -55.38 32.65 115.45
CA ARG A 367 -56.23 31.47 115.27
C ARG A 367 -56.82 31.41 113.86
N ARG A 368 -57.31 32.52 113.33
CA ARG A 368 -57.83 32.58 111.96
C ARG A 368 -56.74 32.24 110.94
N LEU A 369 -55.54 32.80 111.11
CA LEU A 369 -54.42 32.49 110.24
C LEU A 369 -54.02 31.01 110.33
N GLU A 370 -54.01 30.42 111.53
CA GLU A 370 -53.77 28.98 111.73
C GLU A 370 -54.78 28.13 110.95
N GLU A 371 -56.07 28.46 111.01
CA GLU A 371 -57.13 27.76 110.28
C GLU A 371 -56.96 27.91 108.75
N GLU A 372 -56.61 29.09 108.26
CA GLU A 372 -56.34 29.33 106.83
C GLU A 372 -55.11 28.54 106.33
N TYR A 373 -54.01 28.50 107.09
CA TYR A 373 -52.81 27.74 106.71
C TYR A 373 -52.99 26.22 106.87
N ALA A 374 -53.76 25.76 107.85
CA ALA A 374 -54.12 24.36 108.00
C ALA A 374 -54.96 23.87 106.81
N PHE A 375 -55.92 24.69 106.37
CA PHE A 375 -56.71 24.42 105.19
C PHE A 375 -55.83 24.35 103.93
N LYS A 376 -54.96 25.35 103.70
CA LYS A 376 -54.02 25.36 102.57
C LYS A 376 -53.06 24.17 102.57
N SER A 377 -52.58 23.76 103.75
CA SER A 377 -51.72 22.58 103.90
C SER A 377 -52.45 21.29 103.50
N ASN A 378 -53.64 21.04 104.07
CA ASN A 378 -54.43 19.85 103.72
C ASN A 378 -54.83 19.84 102.23
N ILE A 379 -55.16 21.01 101.68
CA ILE A 379 -55.44 21.22 100.27
C ILE A 379 -54.26 20.80 99.40
N SER A 380 -53.05 21.28 99.71
CA SER A 380 -51.86 20.98 98.92
C SER A 380 -51.54 19.47 98.87
N LEU A 381 -51.87 18.74 99.94
CA LEU A 381 -51.73 17.29 99.99
C LEU A 381 -52.79 16.58 99.12
N SER A 382 -54.02 17.10 99.09
CA SER A 382 -55.11 16.51 98.28
C SER A 382 -55.04 16.86 96.80
N LEU A 383 -54.37 17.97 96.42
CA LEU A 383 -54.32 18.47 95.04
C LEU A 383 -53.59 17.49 94.10
N VAL A 384 -52.57 16.78 94.60
CA VAL A 384 -51.79 15.81 93.82
C VAL A 384 -52.64 14.62 93.37
N PRO A 385 -53.37 13.91 94.26
CA PRO A 385 -54.35 12.90 93.85
C PRO A 385 -55.43 13.42 92.90
N TYR A 386 -55.92 14.64 93.11
CA TYR A 386 -56.93 15.23 92.21
C TYR A 386 -56.38 15.49 90.82
N LYS A 387 -55.13 15.93 90.66
CA LYS A 387 -54.48 16.06 89.34
C LYS A 387 -54.42 14.71 88.62
N GLY A 388 -54.01 13.65 89.31
CA GLY A 388 -53.95 12.29 88.75
C GLY A 388 -55.33 11.78 88.27
N LEU A 389 -56.38 11.98 89.07
CA LEU A 389 -57.77 11.65 88.67
C LEU A 389 -58.24 12.43 87.43
N VAL A 390 -57.73 13.66 87.25
CA VAL A 390 -58.10 14.53 86.13
C VAL A 390 -57.36 14.13 84.86
N GLU A 391 -56.08 13.79 84.95
CA GLU A 391 -55.31 13.25 83.82
C GLU A 391 -55.92 11.95 83.29
N ASP A 392 -56.28 11.00 84.17
CA ASP A 392 -56.98 9.76 83.79
C ASP A 392 -58.35 10.00 83.12
N ALA A 393 -59.12 10.98 83.61
CA ALA A 393 -60.41 11.34 83.04
C ALA A 393 -60.29 12.06 81.68
N LEU A 394 -59.21 12.81 81.47
CA LEU A 394 -58.92 13.54 80.23
C LEU A 394 -58.35 12.64 79.13
N ASP A 395 -57.66 11.55 79.46
CA ASP A 395 -57.22 10.56 78.48
C ASP A 395 -58.37 9.73 77.91
N THR A 396 -59.45 9.57 78.68
CA THR A 396 -60.62 8.77 78.27
C THR A 396 -61.65 9.56 77.43
N SER A 397 -61.61 10.90 77.38
CA SER A 397 -62.70 11.73 76.81
C SER A 397 -62.32 12.59 75.59
N GLN A 398 -63.22 12.64 74.59
CA GLN A 398 -63.08 13.40 73.34
C GLN A 398 -62.89 14.91 73.57
N ARG A 399 -62.02 15.54 72.74
CA ARG A 399 -61.52 16.93 72.83
C ARG A 399 -62.53 18.03 73.22
N ALA A 400 -63.80 17.93 72.82
CA ALA A 400 -64.82 18.97 73.10
C ALA A 400 -65.34 18.97 74.56
N SER A 401 -65.13 17.89 75.32
CA SER A 401 -65.50 17.80 76.73
C SER A 401 -64.39 18.26 77.68
N LYS A 402 -63.14 18.36 77.19
CA LYS A 402 -61.96 18.70 78.02
C LYS A 402 -62.08 20.09 78.66
N ASP A 403 -62.55 21.09 77.92
CA ASP A 403 -62.73 22.45 78.44
C ASP A 403 -63.84 22.56 79.50
N LYS A 404 -64.94 21.81 79.33
CA LYS A 404 -66.04 21.79 80.30
C LYS A 404 -65.66 21.06 81.58
N TYR A 405 -64.89 19.97 81.47
CA TYR A 405 -64.34 19.27 82.64
C TYR A 405 -63.28 20.12 83.34
N ALA A 406 -62.39 20.78 82.60
CA ALA A 406 -61.43 21.72 83.17
C ALA A 406 -62.13 22.88 83.91
N GLN A 407 -63.18 23.47 83.33
CA GLN A 407 -63.98 24.49 84.02
C GLN A 407 -64.71 23.94 85.25
N PHE A 408 -65.33 22.76 85.16
CA PHE A 408 -65.98 22.13 86.32
C PHE A 408 -64.98 21.84 87.45
N LEU A 409 -63.75 21.46 87.12
CA LEU A 409 -62.68 21.24 88.09
C LEU A 409 -62.19 22.55 88.70
N VAL A 410 -61.98 23.57 87.88
CA VAL A 410 -61.64 24.91 88.38
C VAL A 410 -62.74 25.42 89.31
N ASP A 411 -64.02 25.28 88.95
CA ASP A 411 -65.15 25.71 89.78
C ASP A 411 -65.34 24.85 91.04
N SER A 412 -65.11 23.53 90.94
CA SER A 412 -65.21 22.61 92.10
C SER A 412 -64.05 22.83 93.06
N VAL A 413 -62.85 23.07 92.54
CA VAL A 413 -61.69 23.49 93.32
C VAL A 413 -61.95 24.89 93.90
N ASP A 414 -62.50 25.84 93.15
CA ASP A 414 -62.80 27.15 93.72
C ASP A 414 -63.85 27.08 94.84
N ASN A 415 -64.90 26.26 94.70
CA ASN A 415 -65.93 26.10 95.74
C ASN A 415 -65.47 25.30 96.96
N VAL A 416 -64.71 24.22 96.79
CA VAL A 416 -64.23 23.40 97.92
C VAL A 416 -63.06 24.09 98.63
N PHE A 417 -62.33 24.97 97.95
CA PHE A 417 -61.07 25.56 98.42
C PHE A 417 -61.22 27.05 98.83
N ARG A 418 -62.46 27.54 99.02
CA ARG A 418 -62.74 28.83 99.68
C ARG A 418 -62.56 28.74 101.20
N PRO A 419 -61.85 29.68 101.85
CA PRO A 419 -61.68 29.68 103.30
C PRO A 419 -63.03 29.74 104.04
N PRO A 420 -63.26 28.98 105.12
CA PRO A 420 -64.49 29.05 105.92
C PRO A 420 -64.77 30.42 106.57
N ALA A 421 -63.83 31.35 106.50
CA ALA A 421 -63.85 32.65 107.16
C ALA A 421 -64.70 33.72 106.46
N ASP A 422 -65.15 33.50 105.21
CA ASP A 422 -65.87 34.51 104.42
C ASP A 422 -67.40 34.54 104.69
N HIS A 423 -67.86 33.75 105.67
CA HIS A 423 -69.29 33.56 105.97
C HIS A 423 -69.73 34.03 107.37
N ARG A 424 -69.08 35.03 107.98
CA ARG A 424 -69.55 35.61 109.26
C ARG A 424 -69.47 37.13 109.29
N ALA A 425 -70.64 37.74 109.54
CA ALA A 425 -70.88 39.18 109.64
C ALA A 425 -69.87 39.89 110.58
N GLU A 426 -69.39 41.05 110.13
CA GLU A 426 -68.62 41.97 110.95
C GLU A 426 -69.39 42.32 112.24
N PRO A 427 -68.76 42.38 113.42
CA PRO A 427 -69.43 42.82 114.63
C PRO A 427 -69.79 44.31 114.49
N ASP A 428 -71.09 44.63 114.50
CA ASP A 428 -71.62 45.99 114.40
C ASP A 428 -71.15 46.86 115.58
N LEU A 429 -70.19 47.74 115.31
CA LEU A 429 -69.63 48.73 116.25
C LEU A 429 -70.56 49.96 116.48
N SER A 430 -71.84 49.90 116.08
CA SER A 430 -72.82 50.99 116.27
C SER A 430 -73.14 51.32 117.75
N VAL A 431 -72.88 50.40 118.69
CA VAL A 431 -73.16 50.58 120.13
C VAL A 431 -72.20 51.57 120.82
N LEU A 432 -71.06 51.91 120.20
CA LEU A 432 -70.08 52.86 120.75
C LEU A 432 -70.22 54.30 120.21
N LYS A 433 -71.20 54.58 119.35
CA LYS A 433 -71.43 55.91 118.76
C LYS A 433 -72.43 56.79 119.53
N GLY A 434 -72.95 56.33 120.67
CA GLY A 434 -73.97 57.02 121.47
C GLY A 434 -73.47 57.97 122.56
N PHE A 435 -72.18 58.00 122.88
CA PHE A 435 -71.63 58.92 123.90
C PHE A 435 -71.22 60.25 123.24
N ASN A 436 -72.10 61.25 123.31
CA ASN A 436 -71.86 62.60 122.81
C ASN A 436 -70.94 63.39 123.77
N MET A 437 -69.94 64.11 123.23
CA MET A 437 -68.96 64.94 123.97
C MET A 437 -69.61 65.96 124.91
N GLU A 438 -70.83 66.40 124.59
CA GLU A 438 -71.62 67.32 125.39
C GLU A 438 -72.11 66.70 126.74
N GLN A 439 -72.27 65.37 126.80
CA GLN A 439 -72.61 64.66 128.04
C GLN A 439 -71.39 64.44 128.94
N LEU A 440 -70.20 64.31 128.36
CA LEU A 440 -68.93 64.28 129.08
C LEU A 440 -68.53 65.66 129.62
N GLU A 441 -68.83 66.75 128.91
CA GLU A 441 -68.70 68.12 129.43
C GLU A 441 -69.69 68.44 130.56
N LYS A 442 -70.94 67.97 130.48
CA LYS A 442 -71.91 68.12 131.58
C LYS A 442 -71.50 67.35 132.83
N LEU A 443 -70.89 66.17 132.69
CA LEU A 443 -70.32 65.42 133.82
C LEU A 443 -69.07 66.12 134.40
N ALA A 444 -68.23 66.73 133.57
CA ALA A 444 -67.09 67.53 134.02
C ALA A 444 -67.53 68.83 134.75
N GLN A 445 -68.60 69.49 134.31
CA GLN A 445 -69.18 70.65 134.99
C GLN A 445 -69.84 70.29 136.33
N ILE A 446 -70.56 69.15 136.41
CA ILE A 446 -71.15 68.67 137.67
C ILE A 446 -70.05 68.32 138.70
N VAL A 447 -68.95 67.73 138.27
CA VAL A 447 -67.79 67.45 139.14
C VAL A 447 -67.07 68.73 139.59
N HIS A 448 -67.03 69.78 138.75
CA HIS A 448 -66.46 71.08 139.13
C HIS A 448 -67.34 71.88 140.12
N VAL A 449 -68.67 71.82 139.98
CA VAL A 449 -69.64 72.46 140.89
C VAL A 449 -69.69 71.77 142.26
N VAL A 450 -69.55 70.45 142.31
CA VAL A 450 -69.50 69.69 143.58
C VAL A 450 -68.18 69.93 144.35
N TRP A 451 -67.10 70.37 143.68
CA TRP A 451 -65.81 70.66 144.31
C TRP A 451 -65.67 72.11 144.85
N GLN A 452 -66.54 73.04 144.44
CA GLN A 452 -66.62 74.41 145.02
C GLN A 452 -67.74 74.60 146.07
N GLY A 453 -68.49 73.54 146.38
CA GLY A 453 -69.55 73.52 147.40
C GLY A 453 -69.12 72.96 148.76
N LYS A 454 -68.01 73.44 149.33
CA LYS A 454 -67.75 73.42 150.79
C LYS A 454 -67.12 74.75 151.19
N LYS A 455 -67.98 75.70 151.57
CA LYS A 455 -67.84 76.35 152.86
C LYS A 455 -68.97 75.87 153.74
#